data_AF-A0A975LGZ8-F1
#
_entry.id   AF-A0A975LGZ8-F1
#
_cell.length_a   1.000
_cell.length_b   1.000
_cell.length_c   1.000
_cell.angle_alpha   90.00
_cell.angle_beta   90.00
_cell.angle_gamma   90.00
#
_symmetry.space_group_name_H-M   'P 1'
#
loop_
_entity.id
_entity.type
_entity.pdbx_description
1 polymer ?
#
loop_
_entity_poly.entity_id
_entity_poly.type
_entity_poly.pdbx_seq_one_letter_code
_entity_poly.pdbx_strand_id
1 'polypeptide(L)'
;MISEIRIIPMSSKDDDMKNKSTIEVQHDFFMTTLMNRARGKYYYKTRIKAIPNSLFLFQYKGQIIASANLISIDEDNIKSPYKGAFLLKKDSIKIFNPITSDKFKK
;
A
#
# COMPACT_ATOMS: atom_id res chain seq x y z
N MET A 1 -5.37 9.73 16.77
CA MET A 1 -6.63 9.53 16.01
C MET A 1 -6.29 9.31 14.55
N ILE A 2 -7.09 8.51 13.83
CA ILE A 2 -7.00 8.37 12.37
C ILE A 2 -7.76 9.53 11.74
N SER A 3 -7.14 10.24 10.80
CA SER A 3 -7.76 11.43 10.18
C SER A 3 -8.71 11.07 9.06
N GLU A 4 -8.37 10.06 8.26
CA GLU A 4 -9.18 9.57 7.15
C GLU A 4 -8.82 8.14 6.74
N ILE A 5 -9.66 7.51 5.93
CA ILE A 5 -9.39 6.23 5.28
C ILE A 5 -9.23 6.47 3.78
N ARG A 6 -8.21 5.87 3.16
CA ARG A 6 -7.94 5.93 1.72
C ARG A 6 -7.72 4.54 1.15
N ILE A 7 -8.38 4.25 0.04
CA ILE A 7 -8.11 3.04 -0.74
C ILE A 7 -6.95 3.32 -1.69
N ILE A 8 -5.92 2.50 -1.62
CA ILE A 8 -4.72 2.57 -2.44
C ILE A 8 -4.78 1.44 -3.47
N PRO A 9 -5.22 1.70 -4.71
CA PRO A 9 -5.15 0.71 -5.78
C PRO A 9 -3.70 0.36 -6.10
N MET A 10 -3.42 -0.93 -6.08
CA MET A 10 -2.16 -1.53 -6.47
C MET A 10 -2.28 -2.12 -7.87
N SER A 11 -1.20 -2.10 -8.64
CA SER A 11 -1.19 -2.62 -10.01
C SER A 11 -0.42 -3.93 -10.07
N SER A 12 -1.02 -4.97 -10.65
CA SER A 12 -0.31 -6.21 -11.02
C SER A 12 0.68 -6.02 -12.18
N LYS A 13 0.79 -4.80 -12.71
CA LYS A 13 1.78 -4.43 -13.72
C LYS A 13 3.04 -3.79 -13.09
N ASP A 14 3.02 -3.50 -11.80
CA ASP A 14 4.22 -3.00 -11.10
C ASP A 14 5.21 -4.15 -10.88
N ASP A 15 6.51 -3.86 -11.01
CA ASP A 15 7.57 -4.87 -11.02
C ASP A 15 7.57 -5.74 -9.76
N ASP A 16 7.32 -5.14 -8.60
CA ASP A 16 7.23 -5.83 -7.30
C ASP A 16 6.06 -6.85 -7.21
N MET A 17 5.07 -6.73 -8.09
CA MET A 17 3.76 -7.39 -8.01
C MET A 17 3.37 -8.12 -9.30
N LYS A 18 4.25 -8.10 -10.30
CA LYS A 18 4.01 -8.69 -11.61
C LYS A 18 3.91 -10.21 -11.48
N ASN A 19 2.84 -10.77 -12.05
CA ASN A 19 2.50 -12.20 -12.02
C ASN A 19 2.27 -12.80 -10.61
N LYS A 20 2.18 -11.98 -9.56
CA LYS A 20 1.96 -12.46 -8.20
C LYS A 20 0.47 -12.69 -7.89
N SER A 21 0.20 -13.70 -7.08
CA SER A 21 -1.07 -13.91 -6.39
C SER A 21 -1.24 -12.91 -5.24
N THR A 22 -2.46 -12.80 -4.72
CA THR A 22 -2.74 -11.97 -3.54
C THR A 22 -1.89 -12.38 -2.33
N ILE A 23 -1.72 -13.69 -2.11
CA ILE A 23 -0.93 -14.24 -0.99
C ILE A 23 0.54 -13.87 -1.14
N GLU A 24 1.10 -14.01 -2.34
CA GLU A 24 2.49 -13.61 -2.62
C GLU A 24 2.69 -12.10 -2.42
N VAL A 25 1.74 -11.25 -2.83
CA VAL A 25 1.83 -9.81 -2.55
C VAL A 25 1.77 -9.53 -1.04
N GLN A 26 0.90 -10.21 -0.30
CA GLN A 26 0.84 -10.06 1.16
C GLN A 26 2.16 -10.42 1.83
N HIS A 27 2.74 -11.57 1.51
CA HIS A 27 3.99 -12.02 2.15
C HIS A 27 5.24 -11.34 1.58
N ASP A 28 5.47 -11.42 0.27
CA ASP A 28 6.71 -10.93 -0.33
C ASP A 28 6.82 -9.41 -0.30
N PHE A 29 5.71 -8.72 -0.55
CA PHE A 29 5.73 -7.26 -0.62
C PHE A 29 5.51 -6.65 0.77
N PHE A 30 4.39 -6.92 1.44
CA PHE A 30 4.10 -6.25 2.71
C PHE A 30 4.95 -6.75 3.88
N MET A 31 5.16 -8.07 4.01
CA MET A 31 5.88 -8.63 5.17
C MET A 31 7.41 -8.66 4.97
N THR A 32 7.88 -8.71 3.73
CA THR A 32 9.33 -8.76 3.44
C THR A 32 9.83 -7.45 2.87
N THR A 33 9.48 -7.13 1.62
CA THR A 33 10.05 -5.99 0.89
C THR A 33 9.82 -4.65 1.61
N LEU A 34 8.57 -4.34 1.96
CA LEU A 34 8.19 -3.07 2.57
C LEU A 34 8.73 -2.93 3.99
N MET A 35 8.76 -4.03 4.76
CA MET A 35 9.37 -4.06 6.10
C MET A 35 10.88 -3.80 6.05
N ASN A 36 11.57 -4.27 5.01
CA ASN A 36 13.00 -4.07 4.82
C ASN A 36 13.36 -2.71 4.18
N ARG A 37 12.39 -2.00 3.57
CA ARG A 37 12.64 -0.67 3.02
C ARG A 37 12.94 0.35 4.12
N ALA A 38 13.91 1.23 3.85
CA ALA A 38 14.22 2.36 4.73
C ALA A 38 12.95 3.19 4.96
N ARG A 39 12.65 3.48 6.24
CA ARG A 39 11.51 4.32 6.67
C ARG A 39 10.13 3.89 6.16
N GLY A 40 9.97 2.63 5.75
CA GLY A 40 8.67 2.10 5.28
C GLY A 40 8.19 2.78 3.99
N LYS A 41 9.13 3.16 3.11
CA LYS A 41 8.80 3.83 1.83
C LYS A 41 7.98 2.91 0.92
N TYR A 42 6.74 3.28 0.68
CA TYR A 42 5.91 2.75 -0.40
C TYR A 42 6.00 3.71 -1.58
N TYR A 43 6.69 3.31 -2.64
CA TYR A 43 6.86 4.14 -3.83
C TYR A 43 5.57 4.15 -4.68
N TYR A 44 5.21 5.31 -5.22
CA TYR A 44 4.04 5.44 -6.09
C TYR A 44 4.41 6.06 -7.44
N LYS A 45 3.73 5.62 -8.51
CA LYS A 45 3.81 6.22 -9.85
C LYS A 45 2.77 7.33 -10.05
N THR A 46 1.64 7.22 -9.35
CA THR A 46 0.56 8.21 -9.33
C THR A 46 0.23 8.54 -7.87
N ARG A 47 0.18 9.84 -7.56
CA ARG A 47 -0.12 10.30 -6.20
C ARG A 47 -1.63 10.23 -5.94
N ILE A 48 -1.99 9.71 -4.78
CA ILE A 48 -3.33 9.82 -4.20
C ILE A 48 -3.31 10.95 -3.18
N LYS A 49 -4.36 11.78 -3.16
CA LYS A 49 -4.52 12.84 -2.15
C LYS A 49 -4.78 12.18 -0.79
N ALA A 50 -3.85 12.36 0.13
CA ALA A 50 -3.94 11.87 1.50
C ALA A 50 -3.25 12.85 2.46
N ILE A 51 -3.72 12.87 3.71
CA ILE A 51 -3.10 13.65 4.78
C ILE A 51 -2.37 12.74 5.80
N PRO A 52 -1.33 13.23 6.50
CA PRO A 52 -0.73 12.48 7.61
C PRO A 52 -1.76 11.90 8.58
N ASN A 53 -1.46 10.73 9.14
CA ASN A 53 -2.35 9.91 9.98
C ASN A 53 -3.58 9.33 9.26
N SER A 54 -3.56 9.26 7.92
CA SER A 54 -4.51 8.46 7.16
C SER A 54 -4.27 6.97 7.37
N LEU A 55 -5.35 6.19 7.41
CA LEU A 55 -5.30 4.74 7.24
C LEU A 55 -5.39 4.39 5.76
N PHE A 56 -4.37 3.73 5.24
CA PHE A 56 -4.36 3.20 3.88
C PHE A 56 -4.88 1.78 3.88
N LEU A 57 -5.82 1.50 2.99
CA LEU A 57 -6.31 0.17 2.65
C LEU A 57 -5.83 -0.18 1.25
N PHE A 58 -5.01 -1.21 1.14
CA PHE A 58 -4.38 -1.58 -0.12
C PHE A 58 -5.28 -2.53 -0.90
N GLN A 59 -5.68 -2.11 -2.10
CA GLN A 59 -6.54 -2.88 -3.00
C GLN A 59 -5.70 -3.53 -4.10
N TYR A 60 -5.76 -4.85 -4.22
CA TYR A 60 -5.10 -5.61 -5.28
C TYR A 60 -6.09 -6.60 -5.89
N LYS A 61 -6.16 -6.66 -7.23
CA LYS A 61 -7.10 -7.54 -7.97
C LYS A 61 -8.55 -7.47 -7.46
N GLY A 62 -9.01 -6.27 -7.12
CA GLY A 62 -10.37 -6.02 -6.61
C GLY A 62 -10.60 -6.36 -5.14
N GLN A 63 -9.58 -6.80 -4.41
CA GLN A 63 -9.67 -7.20 -2.99
C GLN A 63 -8.89 -6.22 -2.11
N ILE A 64 -9.36 -5.94 -0.90
CA ILE A 64 -8.53 -5.27 0.12
C ILE A 64 -7.69 -6.33 0.82
N ILE A 65 -6.37 -6.16 0.81
CA ILE A 65 -5.43 -7.22 1.22
C ILE A 65 -4.51 -6.81 2.37
N ALA A 66 -4.34 -5.52 2.60
CA ALA A 66 -3.47 -5.02 3.66
C ALA A 66 -3.90 -3.62 4.10
N SER A 67 -3.34 -3.17 5.22
CA SER A 67 -3.49 -1.80 5.71
C SER A 67 -2.20 -1.27 6.33
N ALA A 68 -2.04 0.04 6.35
CA ALA A 68 -0.97 0.73 7.08
C ALA A 68 -1.34 2.20 7.35
N ASN A 69 -0.77 2.79 8.39
CA ASN A 69 -0.92 4.22 8.67
C ASN A 69 0.13 5.04 7.91
N LEU A 70 -0.31 6.13 7.29
CA LEU A 70 0.53 7.12 6.65
C LEU A 70 1.15 8.04 7.71
N ILE A 71 2.48 8.14 7.70
CA ILE A 71 3.23 9.13 8.50
C ILE A 71 3.31 10.45 7.74
N SER A 72 3.86 10.41 6.54
CA SER A 72 4.08 11.59 5.69
C SER A 72 4.29 11.18 4.24
N ILE A 73 4.38 12.18 3.37
CA ILE A 73 4.62 12.01 1.94
C ILE A 73 6.01 12.56 1.63
N ASP A 74 6.80 11.76 0.92
CA ASP A 74 8.12 12.13 0.39
C ASP A 74 7.96 12.36 -1.11
N GLU A 75 8.08 13.61 -1.56
CA GLU A 75 7.93 13.98 -2.98
C GLU A 75 9.22 13.81 -3.78
N ASP A 76 10.20 13.09 -3.22
CA ASP A 76 11.50 12.88 -3.83
C ASP A 76 11.40 12.06 -5.13
N ASN A 77 11.47 12.76 -6.27
CA ASN A 77 11.27 12.23 -7.64
C ASN A 77 12.53 11.58 -8.23
N ILE A 78 13.58 11.35 -7.43
CA ILE A 78 14.91 10.92 -7.91
C ILE A 78 14.87 9.50 -8.52
N LYS A 79 13.92 8.65 -8.14
CA LYS A 79 13.80 7.27 -8.65
C LYS A 79 12.72 7.12 -9.70
N SER A 80 13.03 7.50 -10.95
CA SER A 80 12.20 7.10 -12.11
C SER A 80 12.00 5.57 -12.12
N PRO A 81 10.77 5.05 -12.32
CA PRO A 81 9.53 5.73 -12.77
C PRO A 81 8.63 6.28 -11.63
N TYR A 82 9.10 6.28 -10.39
CA TYR A 82 8.32 6.70 -9.22
C TYR A 82 8.35 8.23 -9.04
N LYS A 83 7.21 8.78 -8.61
CA LYS A 83 7.00 10.22 -8.37
C LYS A 83 7.06 10.59 -6.88
N GLY A 84 7.71 9.75 -6.08
CA GLY A 84 7.77 9.88 -4.62
C GLY A 84 7.36 8.61 -3.88
N ALA A 85 7.21 8.74 -2.56
CA ALA A 85 6.85 7.66 -1.66
C ALA A 85 5.92 8.12 -0.53
N PHE A 86 5.04 7.21 -0.12
CA PHE A 86 4.35 7.30 1.16
C PHE A 86 5.25 6.69 2.24
N LEU A 87 5.52 7.42 3.32
CA LEU A 87 6.17 6.85 4.50
C LEU A 87 5.12 6.18 5.36
N LEU A 88 5.19 4.86 5.46
CA LEU A 88 4.25 4.06 6.23
C LEU A 88 4.84 3.70 7.59
N LYS A 89 4.00 3.72 8.62
CA LYS A 89 4.36 3.26 9.96
C LYS A 89 4.48 1.74 9.95
N LYS A 90 5.70 1.20 10.00
CA LYS A 90 5.97 -0.24 9.79
C LYS A 90 5.19 -1.15 10.74
N ASP A 91 5.13 -0.79 12.02
CA ASP A 91 4.38 -1.50 13.07
C ASP A 91 2.84 -1.47 12.87
N SER A 92 2.34 -0.60 11.99
CA SER A 92 0.93 -0.56 11.61
C SER A 92 0.59 -1.39 10.38
N ILE A 93 1.61 -1.93 9.69
CA ILE A 93 1.38 -2.78 8.51
C ILE A 93 0.70 -4.07 8.97
N LYS A 94 -0.48 -4.34 8.41
CA LYS A 94 -1.23 -5.56 8.68
C LYS A 94 -1.72 -6.16 7.37
N ILE A 95 -1.46 -7.45 7.19
CA ILE A 95 -2.14 -8.29 6.20
C ILE A 95 -3.34 -8.98 6.88
N PHE A 96 -4.36 -9.35 6.11
CA PHE A 96 -5.54 -10.04 6.63
C PHE A 96 -6.21 -10.86 5.52
N ASN A 97 -7.20 -11.68 5.88
CA ASN A 97 -7.96 -12.43 4.87
C ASN A 97 -8.57 -11.46 3.84
N PRO A 98 -8.27 -11.60 2.53
CA PRO A 98 -8.70 -10.65 1.52
C PRO A 98 -10.19 -10.35 1.58
N ILE A 99 -10.54 -9.07 1.56
CA ILE A 99 -11.93 -8.61 1.59
C ILE A 99 -12.36 -8.33 0.15
N THR A 100 -13.25 -9.16 -0.38
CA THR A 100 -13.85 -9.00 -1.72
C THR A 100 -15.04 -8.05 -1.69
N SER A 101 -15.33 -7.42 -2.83
CA SER A 101 -16.52 -6.57 -3.00
C SER A 101 -17.84 -7.32 -2.80
N ASP A 102 -17.86 -8.63 -2.99
CA ASP A 102 -19.05 -9.45 -2.78
C ASP A 102 -19.52 -9.46 -1.32
N LYS A 103 -18.63 -9.17 -0.35
CA LYS A 103 -19.02 -8.97 1.05
C LYS A 103 -19.74 -7.65 1.32
N PHE A 104 -19.78 -6.75 0.34
CA PHE A 104 -20.41 -5.42 0.46
C PHE A 104 -21.67 -5.26 -0.40
N LYS A 105 -22.03 -6.28 -1.19
CA LYS A 105 -23.32 -6.31 -1.89
C LYS A 105 -24.39 -6.78 -0.90
N LYS A 106 -25.27 -5.86 -0.51
CA LYS A 106 -26.55 -6.15 0.14
C LYS A 106 -27.58 -6.50 -0.92
#